data_AF-A0AAE1KXN3-F1
#
_entry.id   AF-A0AAE1KXN3-F1
#
_cell.length_a   1.000
_cell.length_b   1.000
_cell.length_c   1.000
_cell.angle_alpha   90.00
_cell.angle_beta   90.00
_cell.angle_gamma   90.00
#
_symmetry.space_group_name_H-M   'P 1'
#
loop_
_entity.id
_entity.type
_entity.pdbx_description
1 polymer ?
#
loop_
_entity_poly.entity_id
_entity_poly.type
_entity_poly.pdbx_seq_one_letter_code
_entity_poly.pdbx_strand_id
1 'polypeptide(L)'
;MVVTEGESAICLPRQQGESSLAPCCQEETNTRIMLHVAHAAAHDHRQIQVQTIDTDVVVLAVMVAQALPCMDELWIDFGTGKNCPYIPAHEIAASLGPQKARALPVFHAMID
;
A
#
# COMPACT_ATOMS: atom_id res chain seq x y z
N MET A 1 -2.45 -1.81 11.09
CA MET A 1 -3.47 -1.02 10.37
C MET A 1 -2.91 0.37 10.12
N VAL A 2 -2.78 0.78 8.86
CA VAL A 2 -2.37 2.15 8.50
C VAL A 2 -3.61 2.90 8.03
N VAL A 3 -4.06 3.88 8.79
CA VAL A 3 -5.22 4.72 8.46
C VAL A 3 -4.70 6.09 8.08
N THR A 4 -4.91 6.52 6.84
CA THR A 4 -4.63 7.89 6.40
C THR A 4 -5.91 8.70 6.47
N GLU A 5 -5.94 9.73 7.34
CA GLU A 5 -7.03 10.70 7.43
C GLU A 5 -6.44 12.10 7.12
N GLY A 6 -6.72 12.62 5.92
CA GLY A 6 -6.17 13.90 5.47
C GLY A 6 -4.64 13.90 5.36
N GLU A 7 -3.97 14.79 6.09
CA GLU A 7 -2.50 14.88 6.16
C GLU A 7 -1.88 13.88 7.16
N SER A 8 -2.69 13.22 7.98
CA SER A 8 -2.22 12.33 9.05
C SER A 8 -2.26 10.87 8.63
N ALA A 9 -1.24 10.10 9.03
CA ALA A 9 -1.18 8.65 8.87
C ALA A 9 -1.01 8.01 10.24
N ILE A 10 -1.96 7.16 10.63
CA ILE A 10 -1.98 6.45 11.90
C ILE A 10 -1.57 5.00 11.63
N CYS A 11 -0.39 4.61 12.10
CA CYS A 11 0.06 3.22 12.11
C CYS A 11 -0.29 2.59 13.47
N LEU A 12 -1.03 1.47 13.48
CA LEU A 12 -1.34 0.70 14.69
C LEU A 12 -0.61 -0.65 14.69
N PRO A 13 0.15 -0.99 15.76
CA PRO A 13 0.32 -0.23 17.01
C PRO A 13 1.20 1.02 16.87
N ARG A 14 0.81 2.09 17.57
CA ARG A 14 1.39 3.44 17.51
C ARG A 14 2.88 3.43 17.89
N GLN A 15 3.78 3.50 16.91
CA GLN A 15 5.22 3.62 17.15
C GLN A 15 5.56 5.08 17.48
N GLN A 16 6.34 5.30 18.55
CA GLN A 16 6.83 6.62 18.94
C GLN A 16 7.89 7.12 17.93
N GLY A 17 7.42 7.71 16.85
CA GLY A 17 8.26 8.22 15.76
C GLY A 17 7.46 8.96 14.69
N GLU A 18 6.29 9.50 15.04
CA GLU A 18 5.33 10.18 14.15
C GLU A 18 5.91 11.49 13.52
N SER A 19 7.14 11.88 13.87
CA SER A 19 7.77 13.15 13.47
C SER A 19 8.63 13.10 12.20
N SER A 20 8.94 11.92 11.64
CA SER A 20 9.75 11.83 10.40
C SER A 20 8.92 11.71 9.11
N LEU A 21 7.61 11.52 9.21
CA LEU A 21 6.69 11.30 8.07
C LEU A 21 5.79 12.51 7.77
N ALA A 22 5.90 13.58 8.56
CA ALA A 22 5.12 14.80 8.38
C ALA A 22 6.06 16.03 8.31
N PRO A 23 5.79 17.00 7.42
CA PRO A 23 4.71 17.01 6.43
C PRO A 23 5.15 16.31 5.13
N CYS A 24 4.32 15.40 4.61
CA CYS A 24 4.54 14.76 3.32
C CYS A 24 3.89 15.61 2.21
N CYS A 25 4.71 16.27 1.38
CA CYS A 25 4.26 17.19 0.30
C CYS A 25 3.75 16.47 -0.96
N GLN A 26 3.46 15.16 -0.92
CA GLN A 26 2.96 14.43 -2.08
C GLN A 26 1.46 14.66 -2.26
N GLU A 27 1.07 15.25 -3.39
CA GLU A 27 -0.31 15.64 -3.72
C GLU A 27 -1.25 14.43 -3.90
N GLU A 28 -0.72 13.29 -4.36
CA GLU A 28 -1.49 12.07 -4.61
C GLU A 28 -1.59 11.18 -3.36
N THR A 29 -2.79 11.09 -2.79
CA THR A 29 -3.10 10.25 -1.61
C THR A 29 -2.71 8.79 -1.81
N ASN A 30 -2.80 8.27 -3.03
CA ASN A 30 -2.53 6.87 -3.35
C ASN A 30 -1.03 6.52 -3.22
N THR A 31 -0.14 7.40 -3.68
CA THR A 31 1.31 7.24 -3.52
C THR A 31 1.76 7.49 -2.07
N ARG A 32 1.06 8.34 -1.31
CA ARG A 32 1.30 8.51 0.13
C ARG A 32 1.06 7.23 0.92
N ILE A 33 -0.02 6.49 0.65
CA ILE A 33 -0.29 5.21 1.33
C ILE A 33 0.87 4.22 1.08
N MET A 34 1.37 4.16 -0.15
CA MET A 34 2.51 3.29 -0.50
C MET A 34 3.81 3.69 0.20
N LEU A 35 4.04 4.99 0.43
CA LEU A 35 5.19 5.46 1.22
C LEU A 35 5.13 4.92 2.65
N HIS A 36 3.93 4.92 3.27
CA HIS A 36 3.76 4.35 4.60
C HIS A 36 3.94 2.83 4.64
N VAL A 37 3.51 2.12 3.60
CA VAL A 37 3.79 0.68 3.45
C VAL A 37 5.29 0.44 3.40
N ALA A 38 6.03 1.21 2.58
CA ALA A 38 7.49 1.10 2.49
C ALA A 38 8.18 1.43 3.82
N HIS A 39 7.74 2.47 4.51
CA HIS A 39 8.27 2.83 5.82
C HIS A 39 8.03 1.72 6.84
N ALA A 40 6.82 1.16 6.91
CA ALA A 40 6.51 0.06 7.83
C ALA A 40 7.36 -1.18 7.51
N ALA A 41 7.50 -1.54 6.24
CA ALA A 41 8.35 -2.65 5.81
C ALA A 41 9.83 -2.44 6.17
N ALA A 42 10.32 -1.20 6.13
CA ALA A 42 11.67 -0.84 6.57
C ALA A 42 11.86 -0.90 8.11
N HIS A 43 10.77 -0.89 8.87
CA HIS A 43 10.75 -1.03 10.34
C HIS A 43 10.30 -2.44 10.77
N ASP A 44 10.68 -3.46 10.00
CA ASP A 44 10.44 -4.88 10.28
C ASP A 44 8.96 -5.32 10.38
N HIS A 45 8.02 -4.49 9.89
CA HIS A 45 6.64 -4.93 9.75
C HIS A 45 6.49 -5.85 8.53
N ARG A 46 6.33 -7.15 8.79
CA ARG A 46 6.23 -8.19 7.76
C ARG A 46 4.82 -8.36 7.19
N GLN A 47 3.80 -8.00 7.96
CA GLN A 47 2.39 -8.09 7.57
C GLN A 47 1.77 -6.71 7.61
N ILE A 48 1.34 -6.21 6.45
CA ILE A 48 0.80 -4.87 6.29
C ILE A 48 -0.59 -4.96 5.66
N GLN A 49 -1.55 -4.23 6.23
CA GLN A 49 -2.91 -4.12 5.72
C GLN A 49 -3.21 -2.67 5.37
N VAL A 50 -3.72 -2.47 4.16
CA VAL A 50 -4.18 -1.19 3.61
C VAL A 50 -5.68 -1.29 3.39
N GLN A 51 -6.43 -0.26 3.80
CA GLN A 51 -7.86 -0.16 3.50
C GLN A 51 -8.07 0.93 2.46
N THR A 52 -8.81 0.63 1.39
CA THR A 52 -9.06 1.57 0.29
C THR A 52 -10.34 1.24 -0.46
N ILE A 53 -10.89 2.22 -1.16
CA ILE A 53 -11.97 2.01 -2.15
C ILE A 53 -11.47 2.24 -3.59
N ASP A 54 -10.20 2.62 -3.74
CA ASP A 54 -9.61 3.06 -5.00
C ASP A 54 -8.83 1.92 -5.64
N THR A 55 -9.11 1.65 -6.91
CA THR A 55 -8.51 0.51 -7.62
C THR A 55 -7.03 0.76 -7.92
N ASP A 56 -6.64 2.02 -8.13
CA ASP A 56 -5.26 2.45 -8.35
C ASP A 56 -4.36 2.08 -7.15
N VAL A 57 -4.90 2.13 -5.93
CA VAL A 57 -4.18 1.72 -4.72
C VAL A 57 -3.90 0.21 -4.73
N VAL A 58 -4.82 -0.60 -5.27
CA VAL A 58 -4.60 -2.04 -5.46
C VAL A 58 -3.48 -2.29 -6.47
N VAL A 59 -3.51 -1.58 -7.61
CA VAL A 59 -2.49 -1.67 -8.66
C VAL A 59 -1.11 -1.27 -8.12
N LEU A 60 -1.04 -0.16 -7.38
CA LEU A 60 0.19 0.30 -6.73
C LEU A 60 0.67 -0.68 -5.66
N ALA A 61 -0.23 -1.26 -4.87
CA ALA A 61 0.12 -2.25 -3.85
C ALA A 61 0.78 -3.49 -4.46
N VAL A 62 0.31 -3.97 -5.61
CA VAL A 62 0.93 -5.11 -6.32
C VAL A 62 2.35 -4.75 -6.77
N MET A 63 2.56 -3.55 -7.31
CA MET A 63 3.89 -3.07 -7.66
C MET A 63 4.81 -3.00 -6.43
N VAL A 64 4.31 -2.44 -5.32
CA VAL A 64 5.08 -2.24 -4.08
C VAL A 64 5.43 -3.56 -3.40
N ALA A 65 4.50 -4.52 -3.35
CA ALA A 65 4.77 -5.85 -2.81
C ALA A 65 5.89 -6.56 -3.58
N GLN A 66 5.97 -6.35 -4.89
CA GLN A 66 7.09 -6.85 -5.69
C GLN A 66 8.42 -6.13 -5.42
N ALA A 67 8.38 -4.85 -5.04
CA ALA A 67 9.55 -4.02 -4.83
C ALA A 67 10.14 -4.14 -3.42
N LEU A 68 9.33 -4.55 -2.43
CA LEU A 68 9.71 -4.65 -1.01
C LEU A 68 9.80 -6.12 -0.55
N PRO A 69 10.93 -6.80 -0.78
CA PRO A 69 11.10 -8.20 -0.41
C PRO A 69 11.19 -8.45 1.10
N CYS A 70 11.31 -7.41 1.92
CA CYS A 70 11.35 -7.52 3.38
C CYS A 70 9.96 -7.68 4.03
N MET A 71 8.90 -7.48 3.25
CA MET A 71 7.51 -7.65 3.69
C MET A 71 6.99 -8.98 3.15
N ASP A 72 6.48 -9.83 4.06
CA ASP A 72 5.98 -11.16 3.71
C ASP A 72 4.56 -11.07 3.14
N GLU A 73 3.71 -10.20 3.69
CA GLU A 73 2.30 -10.11 3.33
C GLU A 73 1.82 -8.65 3.21
N LEU A 74 1.23 -8.35 2.05
CA LEU A 74 0.44 -7.13 1.84
C LEU A 74 -1.00 -7.49 1.51
N TRP A 75 -1.92 -7.00 2.34
CA TRP A 75 -3.36 -7.23 2.23
C TRP A 75 -4.08 -5.92 1.96
N ILE A 76 -5.02 -5.95 1.01
CA ILE A 76 -5.92 -4.83 0.75
C ILE A 76 -7.32 -5.18 1.20
N ASP A 77 -7.85 -4.40 2.11
CA ASP A 77 -9.27 -4.38 2.47
C ASP A 77 -9.98 -3.41 1.53
N PHE A 78 -10.66 -3.94 0.51
CA PHE A 78 -11.20 -3.16 -0.59
C PHE A 78 -12.72 -2.89 -0.43
N GLY A 79 -13.11 -1.62 -0.37
CA GLY A 79 -14.51 -1.19 -0.32
C GLY A 79 -14.95 -0.60 1.03
N THR A 80 -16.22 -0.20 1.11
CA THR A 80 -16.87 0.34 2.31
C THR A 80 -18.05 -0.54 2.72
N GLY A 81 -17.84 -1.49 3.63
CA GLY A 81 -18.90 -2.40 4.09
C GLY A 81 -18.43 -3.47 5.08
N LYS A 82 -19.35 -4.34 5.49
CA LYS A 82 -19.07 -5.46 6.43
C LYS A 82 -18.42 -6.68 5.76
N ASN A 83 -18.43 -6.73 4.42
CA ASN A 83 -17.93 -7.83 3.59
C ASN A 83 -17.04 -7.28 2.47
N CYS A 84 -16.01 -6.53 2.83
CA CYS A 84 -14.99 -6.10 1.88
C CYS A 84 -14.09 -7.29 1.53
N PRO A 85 -13.85 -7.57 0.24
CA PRO A 85 -12.90 -8.61 -0.16
C PRO A 85 -11.48 -8.25 0.27
N TYR A 86 -10.81 -9.21 0.89
CA TYR A 86 -9.38 -9.14 1.17
C TYR A 86 -8.61 -9.55 -0.08
N ILE A 87 -7.79 -8.65 -0.61
CA ILE A 87 -6.98 -8.87 -1.80
C ILE A 87 -5.51 -9.09 -1.38
N PRO A 88 -4.92 -10.27 -1.63
CA PRO A 88 -3.51 -10.54 -1.34
C PRO A 88 -2.62 -9.94 -2.44
N ALA A 89 -2.20 -8.68 -2.27
CA ALA A 89 -1.35 -8.00 -3.26
C ALA A 89 0.01 -8.70 -3.46
N HIS A 90 0.54 -9.31 -2.40
CA HIS A 90 1.80 -10.07 -2.42
C HIS A 90 1.70 -11.35 -3.28
N GLU A 91 0.58 -12.08 -3.23
CA GLU A 91 0.36 -13.26 -4.09
C GLU A 91 0.19 -12.87 -5.55
N ILE A 92 -0.55 -11.78 -5.82
CA ILE A 92 -0.73 -11.26 -7.19
C ILE A 92 0.62 -10.83 -7.76
N ALA A 93 1.44 -10.13 -6.98
CA ALA A 93 2.79 -9.74 -7.35
C ALA A 93 3.65 -10.95 -7.70
N ALA A 94 3.65 -11.98 -6.84
CA ALA A 94 4.39 -13.22 -7.05
C ALA A 94 3.95 -13.96 -8.32
N SER A 95 2.64 -14.00 -8.59
CA SER A 95 2.05 -14.64 -9.78
C SER A 95 2.40 -13.91 -11.07
N LEU A 96 2.37 -12.57 -11.05
CA LEU A 96 2.71 -11.74 -12.22
C LEU A 96 4.21 -11.70 -12.51
N GLY A 97 5.02 -11.79 -11.45
CA GLY A 97 6.45 -11.62 -11.51
C GLY A 97 6.89 -10.17 -11.72
N PRO A 98 8.20 -9.91 -11.61
CA PRO A 98 8.73 -8.56 -11.41
C PRO A 98 8.50 -7.59 -12.56
N GLN A 99 8.51 -8.07 -13.80
CA GLN A 99 8.33 -7.21 -14.98
C GLN A 99 6.89 -6.73 -15.11
N LYS A 100 5.92 -7.65 -14.98
CA LYS A 100 4.50 -7.33 -15.15
C LYS A 100 3.98 -6.49 -13.98
N ALA A 101 4.35 -6.85 -12.75
CA ALA A 101 3.94 -6.09 -11.56
C ALA A 101 4.44 -4.63 -11.59
N ARG A 102 5.63 -4.37 -12.16
CA ARG A 102 6.16 -3.01 -12.32
C ARG A 102 5.50 -2.21 -13.46
N ALA A 103 4.98 -2.90 -14.48
CA ALA A 103 4.32 -2.26 -15.61
C ALA A 103 2.83 -1.95 -15.34
N LEU A 104 2.23 -2.59 -14.35
CA LEU A 104 0.81 -2.45 -14.00
C LEU A 104 0.33 -0.99 -13.85
N PRO A 105 1.03 -0.08 -13.13
CA PRO A 105 0.60 1.31 -13.03
C PRO A 105 0.57 2.04 -14.37
N VAL A 106 1.48 1.70 -15.28
CA VAL A 106 1.52 2.30 -16.63
C VAL A 106 0.30 1.86 -17.43
N PHE A 107 -0.09 0.59 -17.36
CA PHE A 107 -1.29 0.10 -18.04
C PHE A 107 -2.57 0.73 -17.49
N HIS A 108 -2.61 0.96 -16.17
CA HIS A 108 -3.73 1.63 -15.51
C HIS A 108 -3.89 3.09 -15.98
N ALA A 109 -2.79 3.84 -16.04
CA ALA A 109 -2.79 5.22 -16.56
C ALA A 109 -3.12 5.35 -18.06
N MET A 110 -3.15 4.24 -18.81
CA MET A 110 -3.55 4.23 -20.23
C MET A 110 -5.06 3.99 -20.43
N ILE A 111 -5.77 3.55 -19.39
CA ILE A 111 -7.19 3.19 -19.46
C ILE A 111 -8.11 4.14 -18.66
N ASP A 112 -7.53 5.05 -17.86
CA ASP A 112 -8.20 6.21 -17.26
C ASP A 112 -8.41 7.35 -18.29
#